data_AF-A0A2V4X0W9-F1
#
_entry.id   AF-A0A2V4X0W9-F1
#
_cell.length_a   1.000
_cell.length_b   1.000
_cell.length_c   1.000
_cell.angle_alpha   90.00
_cell.angle_beta   90.00
_cell.angle_gamma   90.00
#
_symmetry.space_group_name_H-M   'P 1'
#
loop_
_entity.id
_entity.type
_entity.pdbx_description
1 polymer ?
#
loop_
_entity_poly.entity_id
_entity_poly.type
_entity_poly.pdbx_seq_one_letter_code
_entity_poly.pdbx_strand_id
1 'polypeptide(L)'
;MKFKYIVPIAFIALFSSCSSDDDNITPTVNEVEGLELIQIIVNGEQTIELYNEKGLFETGYNMISLRLKDNITDTYIEDATLSWMPVMQMPTMQHSCPKSNITKVLGKDTVYEGFIIYQMTNEDGSGWSLTLNYTIDGVDYSVSETISVMQYDNQNTASFMGSDDTRYILALIEPTDPSIAVNNMKVGLFKMENMMTFPVVADYIITLDPRMPGMGNHSSPNNTDLTFNNADNFYYGDLSLTMTGYWKLNLKLLDANNEVLKGEDVTDENESSSLYLELEF
;
A
#
# COMPACT_ATOMS: atom_id res chain seq x y z
N MET A 1 -12.26 -75.74 34.49
CA MET A 1 -12.91 -74.69 35.30
C MET A 1 -11.80 -73.95 36.05
N LYS A 2 -11.22 -72.88 35.48
CA LYS A 2 -11.43 -71.45 35.82
C LYS A 2 -11.58 -71.19 37.33
N PHE A 3 -10.60 -70.52 37.94
CA PHE A 3 -10.65 -69.17 38.58
C PHE A 3 -9.36 -68.98 39.43
N LYS A 4 -8.44 -68.11 38.99
CA LYS A 4 -8.24 -66.71 39.45
C LYS A 4 -7.78 -66.60 40.90
N TYR A 5 -6.54 -66.16 41.14
CA TYR A 5 -6.20 -65.08 42.08
C TYR A 5 -4.87 -64.44 41.65
N ILE A 6 -4.93 -63.16 41.27
CA ILE A 6 -3.80 -62.31 40.91
C ILE A 6 -3.33 -61.62 42.20
N VAL A 7 -2.04 -61.72 42.49
CA VAL A 7 -1.34 -61.01 43.57
C VAL A 7 -1.13 -59.55 43.15
N PRO A 8 -1.37 -58.55 44.02
CA PRO A 8 -1.00 -57.17 43.70
C PRO A 8 0.50 -56.99 43.98
N ILE A 9 1.29 -56.79 42.92
CA ILE A 9 2.67 -56.31 43.04
C ILE A 9 2.60 -54.80 43.24
N ALA A 10 2.99 -54.34 44.43
CA ALA A 10 3.26 -52.94 44.70
C ALA A 10 4.56 -52.54 43.98
N PHE A 11 4.45 -51.79 42.88
CA PHE A 11 5.58 -51.13 42.24
C PHE A 11 5.75 -49.74 42.84
N ILE A 12 6.83 -49.56 43.60
CA ILE A 12 7.34 -48.26 44.03
C ILE A 12 8.00 -47.62 42.80
N ALA A 13 7.36 -46.62 42.20
CA ALA A 13 7.98 -45.77 41.20
C ALA A 13 8.67 -44.60 41.91
N LEU A 14 9.99 -44.55 41.76
CA LEU A 14 10.85 -43.46 42.19
C LEU A 14 10.46 -42.19 41.43
N PHE A 15 10.14 -41.11 42.15
CA PHE A 15 10.05 -39.78 41.56
C PHE A 15 11.47 -39.29 41.24
N SER A 16 11.88 -39.42 39.97
CA SER A 16 12.95 -38.58 39.42
C SER A 16 12.42 -37.15 39.30
N SER A 17 12.96 -36.26 40.13
CA SER A 17 12.82 -34.81 39.95
C SER A 17 13.65 -34.41 38.74
N CYS A 18 13.00 -34.28 37.58
CA CYS A 18 13.51 -33.43 36.51
C CYS A 18 13.31 -31.99 36.95
N SER A 19 14.41 -31.24 37.08
CA SER A 19 14.40 -29.79 36.99
C SER A 19 13.79 -29.44 35.64
N SER A 20 12.55 -28.96 35.61
CA SER A 20 12.03 -28.24 34.45
C SER A 20 12.67 -26.86 34.50
N ASP A 21 13.74 -26.69 33.73
CA ASP A 21 14.22 -25.37 33.38
C ASP A 21 13.05 -24.59 32.76
N ASP A 22 12.68 -23.49 33.41
CA ASP A 22 11.72 -22.51 32.92
C ASP A 22 12.35 -21.80 31.72
N ASP A 23 12.24 -22.42 30.55
CA ASP A 23 12.39 -21.74 29.27
C ASP A 23 11.17 -20.84 29.07
N ASN A 24 11.15 -19.71 29.77
CA ASN A 24 10.30 -18.56 29.42
C ASN A 24 10.84 -17.95 28.11
N ILE A 25 10.72 -18.70 27.01
CA ILE A 25 10.86 -18.15 25.66
C ILE A 25 9.58 -17.34 25.45
N THR A 26 9.65 -16.04 25.71
CA THR A 26 8.70 -15.10 25.12
C THR A 26 8.65 -15.41 23.62
N PRO A 27 7.47 -15.79 23.06
CA PRO A 27 7.39 -16.13 21.65
C PRO A 27 7.91 -14.93 20.86
N THR A 28 8.92 -15.16 20.01
CA THR A 28 9.37 -14.14 19.06
C THR A 28 8.20 -13.80 18.17
N VAL A 29 7.60 -12.63 18.39
CA VAL A 29 6.45 -12.15 17.63
C VAL A 29 6.91 -11.91 16.21
N ASN A 30 6.27 -12.57 15.23
CA ASN A 30 6.54 -12.30 13.83
C ASN A 30 5.86 -10.98 13.44
N GLU A 31 6.63 -9.89 13.46
CA GLU A 31 6.10 -8.55 13.19
C GLU A 31 5.65 -8.31 11.75
N VAL A 32 5.93 -9.24 10.83
CA VAL A 32 5.47 -9.21 9.43
C VAL A 32 4.46 -10.32 9.11
N GLU A 33 3.78 -10.85 10.13
CA GLU A 33 2.65 -11.77 9.92
C GLU A 33 1.58 -11.14 9.01
N GLY A 34 1.12 -11.91 8.02
CA GLY A 34 0.16 -11.45 7.01
C GLY A 34 0.75 -10.67 5.85
N LEU A 35 2.07 -10.45 5.83
CA LEU A 35 2.77 -9.82 4.72
C LEU A 35 3.60 -10.83 3.93
N GLU A 36 3.68 -10.61 2.63
CA GLU A 36 4.46 -11.37 1.67
C GLU A 36 5.72 -10.58 1.26
N LEU A 37 6.83 -11.30 1.14
CA LEU A 37 8.11 -10.71 0.75
C LEU A 37 8.10 -10.32 -0.73
N ILE A 38 8.43 -9.07 -1.02
CA ILE A 38 8.58 -8.54 -2.38
C ILE A 38 10.00 -8.76 -2.87
N GLN A 39 10.99 -8.29 -2.10
CA GLN A 39 12.39 -8.28 -2.51
C GLN A 39 13.33 -8.20 -1.31
N ILE A 40 14.48 -8.86 -1.44
CA ILE A 40 15.61 -8.75 -0.52
C ILE A 40 16.72 -7.97 -1.22
N ILE A 41 17.24 -6.94 -0.57
CA ILE A 41 18.32 -6.10 -1.07
C ILE A 41 19.50 -6.22 -0.10
N VAL A 42 20.65 -6.66 -0.59
CA VAL A 42 21.86 -6.80 0.23
C VAL A 42 22.79 -5.63 -0.04
N ASN A 43 23.22 -4.94 1.02
CA ASN A 43 24.17 -3.84 0.96
C ASN A 43 25.30 -4.09 1.97
N GLY A 44 26.35 -4.79 1.53
CA GLY A 44 27.47 -5.16 2.39
C GLY A 44 27.03 -6.07 3.54
N GLU A 45 27.11 -5.57 4.76
CA GLU A 45 26.76 -6.30 5.99
C GLU A 45 25.30 -6.10 6.40
N GLN A 46 24.51 -5.34 5.62
CA GLN A 46 23.10 -5.13 5.88
C GLN A 46 22.22 -5.78 4.81
N THR A 47 21.03 -6.20 5.24
CA THR A 47 19.97 -6.68 4.36
C THR A 47 18.70 -5.85 4.59
N ILE A 48 18.08 -5.38 3.50
CA ILE A 48 16.77 -4.74 3.52
C ILE A 48 15.76 -5.71 2.94
N GLU A 49 14.67 -5.95 3.67
CA GLU A 49 13.56 -6.79 3.24
C GLU A 49 12.35 -5.88 2.99
N LEU A 50 11.77 -5.97 1.79
CA LEU A 50 10.57 -5.21 1.40
C LEU A 50 9.37 -6.16 1.38
N TYR A 51 8.26 -5.73 1.99
CA TYR A 51 7.04 -6.52 2.15
C TYR A 51 5.80 -5.72 1.78
N ASN A 52 4.76 -6.42 1.34
CA ASN A 52 3.38 -5.92 1.33
C ASN A 52 2.40 -7.12 1.37
N GLU A 53 1.10 -6.87 1.34
CA GLU A 53 0.09 -7.94 1.39
C GLU A 53 0.08 -8.86 0.15
N LYS A 54 0.68 -8.43 -0.97
CA LYS A 54 0.61 -9.13 -2.27
C LYS A 54 1.92 -9.81 -2.69
N GLY A 55 3.05 -9.46 -2.08
CA GLY A 55 4.39 -9.94 -2.45
C GLY A 55 4.92 -9.36 -3.77
N LEU A 56 4.32 -8.29 -4.30
CA LEU A 56 4.73 -7.64 -5.54
C LEU A 56 4.30 -6.17 -5.57
N PHE A 57 4.97 -5.35 -6.37
CA PHE A 57 4.50 -3.99 -6.66
C PHE A 57 3.57 -3.98 -7.86
N GLU A 58 2.56 -3.11 -7.83
CA GLU A 58 1.66 -2.83 -8.94
C GLU A 58 1.64 -1.34 -9.29
N THR A 59 1.17 -0.98 -10.48
CA THR A 59 0.74 0.39 -10.76
C THR A 59 -0.38 0.79 -9.78
N GLY A 60 -0.39 2.06 -9.36
CA GLY A 60 -1.25 2.58 -8.30
C GLY A 60 -0.56 2.63 -6.93
N TYR A 61 -1.37 2.68 -5.88
CA TYR A 61 -0.91 2.80 -4.49
C TYR A 61 -0.35 1.48 -3.96
N ASN A 62 0.87 1.53 -3.41
CA ASN A 62 1.50 0.39 -2.75
C ASN A 62 1.87 0.78 -1.32
N MET A 63 1.22 0.17 -0.33
CA MET A 63 1.71 0.18 1.06
C MET A 63 2.89 -0.78 1.16
N ILE A 64 3.98 -0.34 1.77
CA ILE A 64 5.24 -1.07 1.84
C ILE A 64 5.69 -1.12 3.28
N SER A 65 5.95 -2.32 3.79
CA SER A 65 6.67 -2.52 5.04
C SER A 65 8.12 -2.89 4.76
N LEU A 66 9.04 -2.40 5.60
CA LEU A 66 10.47 -2.67 5.48
C LEU A 66 11.03 -3.18 6.80
N ARG A 67 12.02 -4.08 6.69
CA ARG A 67 12.90 -4.44 7.81
C ARG A 67 14.35 -4.29 7.37
N LEU A 68 15.20 -3.93 8.32
CA LEU A 68 16.64 -3.81 8.12
C LEU A 68 17.33 -4.82 9.05
N LYS A 69 18.24 -5.63 8.52
CA LYS A 69 18.93 -6.69 9.24
C LYS A 69 20.44 -6.50 9.19
N ASP A 70 21.10 -6.68 10.33
CA ASP A 70 22.55 -6.81 10.43
C ASP A 70 22.94 -8.27 10.20
N ASN A 71 23.73 -8.52 9.16
CA ASN A 71 24.15 -9.86 8.76
C ASN A 71 25.32 -10.40 9.58
N ILE A 72 26.02 -9.56 10.37
CA ILE A 72 27.08 -10.00 11.30
C ILE A 72 26.44 -10.59 12.55
N THR A 73 25.48 -9.89 13.14
CA THR A 73 24.81 -10.31 14.38
C THR A 73 23.60 -11.20 14.13
N ASP A 74 23.13 -11.27 12.88
CA ASP A 74 21.90 -11.98 12.47
C ASP A 74 20.64 -11.43 13.15
N THR A 75 20.64 -10.13 13.50
CA THR A 75 19.54 -9.44 14.19
C THR A 75 18.95 -8.31 13.36
N TYR A 76 17.67 -8.01 13.59
CA TYR A 76 17.04 -6.84 13.00
C TYR A 76 17.47 -5.56 13.69
N ILE A 77 17.65 -4.50 12.90
CA ILE A 77 17.99 -3.16 13.36
C ILE A 77 16.69 -2.43 13.67
N GLU A 78 16.50 -2.15 14.96
CA GLU A 78 15.28 -1.53 15.48
C GLU A 78 15.30 0.00 15.35
N ASP A 79 16.47 0.63 15.35
CA ASP A 79 16.63 2.09 15.36
C ASP A 79 17.43 2.57 14.15
N ALA A 80 16.74 2.75 13.03
CA ALA A 80 17.27 3.31 11.80
C ALA A 80 16.40 4.48 11.33
N THR A 81 17.04 5.46 10.70
CA THR A 81 16.32 6.47 9.90
C THR A 81 16.37 6.04 8.45
N LEU A 82 15.23 5.99 7.74
CA LEU A 82 15.17 5.55 6.36
C LEU A 82 14.52 6.60 5.46
N SER A 83 14.94 6.62 4.20
CA SER A 83 14.26 7.33 3.12
C SER A 83 14.41 6.57 1.81
N TRP A 84 13.52 6.85 0.86
CA TRP A 84 13.54 6.22 -0.45
C TRP A 84 13.35 7.20 -1.61
N MET A 85 13.81 6.79 -2.78
CA MET A 85 13.58 7.49 -4.04
C MET A 85 13.32 6.47 -5.14
N PRO A 86 12.05 6.25 -5.54
CA PRO A 86 11.72 5.49 -6.73
C PRO A 86 12.02 6.32 -7.97
N VAL A 87 12.65 5.74 -8.98
CA VAL A 87 12.95 6.40 -10.26
C VAL A 87 12.64 5.45 -11.40
N MET A 88 11.76 5.88 -12.30
CA MET A 88 11.56 5.25 -13.59
C MET A 88 12.58 5.78 -14.59
N GLN A 89 13.31 4.89 -15.24
CA GLN A 89 14.21 5.22 -16.33
C GLN A 89 13.52 4.96 -17.66
N MET A 90 13.36 6.02 -18.45
CA MET A 90 12.95 5.95 -19.84
C MET A 90 14.19 6.19 -20.74
N PRO A 91 14.13 5.87 -22.05
CA PRO A 91 15.28 6.03 -22.94
C PRO A 91 15.87 7.45 -22.99
N THR A 92 15.05 8.48 -22.78
CA THR A 92 15.44 9.90 -22.92
C THR A 92 15.13 10.77 -21.71
N MET A 93 14.43 10.22 -20.71
CA MET A 93 14.01 10.95 -19.52
C MET A 93 13.95 10.02 -18.31
N GLN A 94 13.94 10.60 -17.13
CA GLN A 94 13.66 9.90 -15.89
C GLN A 94 12.62 10.68 -15.11
N HIS A 95 11.78 9.99 -14.36
CA HIS A 95 10.87 10.61 -13.42
C HIS A 95 10.70 9.75 -12.17
N SER A 96 10.31 10.38 -11.08
CA SER A 96 9.87 9.71 -9.85
C SER A 96 8.34 9.66 -9.81
N CYS A 97 7.82 9.39 -8.63
CA CYS A 97 6.40 9.35 -8.34
C CYS A 97 6.09 9.84 -6.92
N PRO A 98 4.79 10.06 -6.60
CA PRO A 98 4.37 10.29 -5.23
C PRO A 98 4.82 9.17 -4.30
N LYS A 99 5.30 9.58 -3.13
CA LYS A 99 5.80 8.69 -2.07
C LYS A 99 5.64 9.37 -0.72
N SER A 100 5.48 8.58 0.32
CA SER A 100 5.53 9.07 1.70
C SER A 100 6.97 9.16 2.20
N ASN A 101 7.13 9.75 3.38
CA ASN A 101 8.24 9.42 4.26
C ASN A 101 8.10 8.00 4.79
N ILE A 102 9.21 7.40 5.21
CA ILE A 102 9.20 6.11 5.91
C ILE A 102 9.14 6.38 7.41
N THR A 103 8.24 5.70 8.11
CA THR A 103 8.04 5.83 9.55
C THR A 103 8.03 4.47 10.24
N LYS A 104 8.51 4.39 11.48
CA LYS A 104 8.41 3.16 12.27
C LYS A 104 6.95 2.84 12.57
N VAL A 105 6.54 1.59 12.40
CA VAL A 105 5.16 1.15 12.64
C VAL A 105 4.88 1.19 14.15
N LEU A 106 3.75 1.79 14.53
CA LEU A 106 3.38 1.89 15.93
C LEU A 106 3.19 0.49 16.54
N GLY A 107 3.92 0.21 17.62
CA GLY A 107 3.83 -1.07 18.34
C GLY A 107 4.65 -2.21 17.73
N LYS A 108 5.52 -1.93 16.76
CA LYS A 108 6.52 -2.87 16.23
C LYS A 108 7.93 -2.33 16.46
N ASP A 109 8.86 -3.22 16.74
CA ASP A 109 10.25 -2.88 17.06
C ASP A 109 11.13 -2.82 15.80
N THR A 110 10.84 -3.65 14.80
CA THR A 110 11.71 -3.88 13.62
C THR A 110 11.11 -3.44 12.29
N VAL A 111 9.84 -3.02 12.28
CA VAL A 111 9.10 -2.75 11.04
C VAL A 111 8.91 -1.25 10.84
N TYR A 112 9.23 -0.82 9.64
CA TYR A 112 8.96 0.52 9.11
C TYR A 112 7.94 0.43 7.99
N GLU A 113 7.23 1.51 7.73
CA GLU A 113 6.24 1.57 6.65
C GLU A 113 6.25 2.90 5.91
N GLY A 114 5.70 2.87 4.71
CA GLY A 114 5.35 4.02 3.91
C GLY A 114 4.63 3.56 2.65
N PHE A 115 4.36 4.49 1.74
CA PHE A 115 3.76 4.15 0.45
C PHE A 115 4.50 4.77 -0.73
N ILE A 116 4.33 4.13 -1.88
CA ILE A 116 4.76 4.63 -3.20
C ILE A 116 3.60 4.45 -4.19
N ILE A 117 3.40 5.42 -5.08
CA ILE A 117 2.35 5.41 -6.10
C ILE A 117 2.95 5.33 -7.50
N TYR A 118 3.14 4.12 -8.04
CA TYR A 118 3.70 3.95 -9.38
C TYR A 118 2.65 4.26 -10.45
N GLN A 119 2.86 5.28 -11.29
CA GLN A 119 1.82 5.71 -12.24
C GLN A 119 1.78 4.85 -13.52
N MET A 120 2.87 4.15 -13.83
CA MET A 120 3.01 3.33 -15.03
C MET A 120 4.16 2.33 -14.87
N THR A 121 4.25 1.37 -15.78
CA THR A 121 5.32 0.39 -15.86
C THR A 121 5.54 -0.05 -17.31
N ASN A 122 6.66 -0.71 -17.62
CA ASN A 122 6.86 -1.38 -18.90
C ASN A 122 6.07 -2.70 -18.95
N GLU A 123 5.84 -3.24 -20.15
CA GLU A 123 5.05 -4.48 -20.33
C GLU A 123 5.60 -5.69 -19.54
N ASP A 124 6.91 -5.74 -19.30
CA ASP A 124 7.59 -6.80 -18.54
C ASP A 124 7.75 -6.48 -17.05
N GLY A 125 7.17 -5.36 -16.58
CA GLY A 125 7.28 -4.86 -15.22
C GLY A 125 8.58 -4.13 -14.90
N SER A 126 9.50 -4.02 -15.87
CA SER A 126 10.77 -3.31 -15.70
C SER A 126 10.62 -1.79 -15.75
N GLY A 127 11.73 -1.09 -15.52
CA GLY A 127 11.86 0.35 -15.74
C GLY A 127 12.01 1.15 -14.46
N TRP A 128 11.67 0.59 -13.30
CA TRP A 128 11.83 1.23 -12.01
C TRP A 128 13.08 0.78 -11.26
N SER A 129 13.66 1.71 -10.52
CA SER A 129 14.66 1.47 -9.50
C SER A 129 14.24 2.15 -8.21
N LEU A 130 14.68 1.60 -7.07
CA LEU A 130 14.44 2.14 -5.75
C LEU A 130 15.79 2.38 -5.07
N THR A 131 16.11 3.66 -4.86
CA THR A 131 17.23 4.03 -3.99
C THR A 131 16.74 4.11 -2.56
N LEU A 132 17.37 3.37 -1.65
CA LEU A 132 17.14 3.37 -0.21
C LEU A 132 18.36 4.00 0.47
N ASN A 133 18.13 5.07 1.22
CA ASN A 133 19.13 5.65 2.11
C ASN A 133 18.73 5.35 3.55
N TYR A 134 19.69 4.92 4.36
CA TYR A 134 19.43 4.61 5.76
C TYR A 134 20.63 4.95 6.64
N THR A 135 20.35 5.35 7.88
CA THR A 135 21.36 5.69 8.88
C THR A 135 21.22 4.77 10.08
N ILE A 136 22.32 4.13 10.49
CA ILE A 136 22.42 3.27 11.68
C ILE A 136 23.54 3.84 12.54
N ASP A 137 23.27 4.13 13.83
CA ASP A 137 24.26 4.67 14.77
C ASP A 137 25.05 5.90 14.25
N GLY A 138 24.40 6.73 13.42
CA GLY A 138 25.00 7.91 12.80
C GLY A 138 25.91 7.65 11.60
N VAL A 139 25.95 6.41 11.09
CA VAL A 139 26.63 6.04 9.85
C VAL A 139 25.60 5.95 8.72
N ASP A 140 25.87 6.67 7.62
CA ASP A 140 24.99 6.72 6.47
C ASP A 140 25.32 5.63 5.44
N TYR A 141 24.28 5.01 4.92
CA TYR A 141 24.32 3.98 3.89
C TYR A 141 23.35 4.33 2.76
N SER A 142 23.67 3.87 1.55
CA SER A 142 22.81 4.00 0.38
C SER A 142 22.96 2.76 -0.49
N VAL A 143 21.83 2.28 -1.01
CA VAL A 143 21.79 1.20 -2.02
C VAL A 143 20.70 1.53 -3.03
N SER A 144 20.94 1.18 -4.30
CA SER A 144 19.95 1.37 -5.37
C SER A 144 19.81 0.08 -6.14
N GLU A 145 18.58 -0.43 -6.22
CA GLU A 145 18.27 -1.68 -6.91
C GLU A 145 17.13 -1.49 -7.90
N THR A 146 17.12 -2.32 -8.95
CA THR A 146 15.96 -2.42 -9.84
C THR A 146 14.82 -3.14 -9.11
N ILE A 147 13.60 -2.69 -9.34
CA ILE A 147 12.37 -3.31 -8.83
C ILE A 147 11.44 -3.67 -10.01
N SER A 148 10.59 -4.67 -9.82
CA SER A 148 9.54 -5.02 -10.78
C SER A 148 8.21 -4.43 -10.32
N VAL A 149 7.53 -3.69 -11.18
CA VAL A 149 6.20 -3.12 -10.95
C VAL A 149 5.25 -3.69 -11.99
N MET A 150 4.25 -4.46 -11.58
CA MET A 150 3.28 -5.07 -12.49
C MET A 150 2.17 -4.08 -12.85
N GLN A 151 1.60 -4.20 -14.04
CA GLN A 151 0.43 -3.40 -14.39
C GLN A 151 -0.79 -3.95 -13.65
N TYR A 152 -1.49 -3.08 -12.90
CA TYR A 152 -2.81 -3.41 -12.36
C TYR A 152 -3.84 -3.40 -13.49
N ASP A 153 -4.75 -4.38 -13.49
CA ASP A 153 -5.71 -4.59 -14.59
C ASP A 153 -6.69 -3.41 -14.73
N ASN A 154 -7.12 -2.85 -13.60
CA ASN A 154 -8.02 -1.71 -13.54
C ASN A 154 -7.23 -0.39 -13.47
N GLN A 155 -7.82 0.70 -13.95
CA GLN A 155 -7.28 2.04 -13.75
C GLN A 155 -7.46 2.49 -12.29
N ASN A 156 -6.52 2.10 -11.41
CA ASN A 156 -6.49 2.51 -10.01
C ASN A 156 -5.68 3.81 -9.76
N THR A 157 -5.08 4.37 -10.81
CA THR A 157 -4.36 5.64 -10.80
C THR A 157 -4.57 6.40 -12.10
N ALA A 158 -4.62 7.73 -12.03
CA ALA A 158 -4.78 8.61 -13.18
C ALA A 158 -3.76 9.75 -13.14
N SER A 159 -3.04 9.95 -14.24
CA SER A 159 -2.17 11.12 -14.46
C SER A 159 -2.80 12.03 -15.52
N PHE A 160 -3.07 13.29 -15.19
CA PHE A 160 -3.81 14.19 -16.08
C PHE A 160 -3.32 15.63 -16.00
N MET A 161 -3.58 16.41 -17.05
CA MET A 161 -3.37 17.86 -17.05
C MET A 161 -4.67 18.54 -16.62
N GLY A 162 -4.60 19.43 -15.63
CA GLY A 162 -5.72 20.31 -15.25
C GLY A 162 -5.86 21.48 -16.23
N SER A 163 -7.00 22.18 -16.17
CA SER A 163 -7.23 23.42 -16.94
C SER A 163 -6.34 24.58 -16.52
N ASP A 164 -5.59 24.42 -15.42
CA ASP A 164 -4.60 25.33 -14.86
C ASP A 164 -3.16 25.04 -15.35
N ASP A 165 -3.00 24.17 -16.35
CA ASP A 165 -1.72 23.68 -16.88
C ASP A 165 -0.84 22.95 -15.84
N THR A 166 -1.42 22.51 -14.72
CA THR A 166 -0.74 21.68 -13.72
C THR A 166 -1.02 20.20 -13.97
N ARG A 167 0.01 19.36 -13.91
CA ARG A 167 -0.15 17.91 -13.99
C ARG A 167 -0.43 17.33 -12.60
N TYR A 168 -1.50 16.55 -12.50
CA TYR A 168 -1.95 15.90 -11.28
C TYR A 168 -1.86 14.38 -11.38
N ILE A 169 -1.67 13.74 -10.23
CA ILE A 169 -1.73 12.29 -10.04
C ILE A 169 -2.81 12.03 -9.00
N LEU A 170 -3.77 11.19 -9.35
CA LEU A 170 -4.81 10.70 -8.46
C LEU A 170 -4.71 9.19 -8.32
N ALA A 171 -4.78 8.64 -7.11
CA ALA A 171 -4.72 7.20 -6.88
C ALA A 171 -5.81 6.73 -5.92
N LEU A 172 -6.44 5.60 -6.25
CA LEU A 172 -7.34 4.86 -5.37
C LEU A 172 -6.53 4.17 -4.28
N ILE A 173 -6.95 4.32 -3.02
CA ILE A 173 -6.30 3.70 -1.87
C ILE A 173 -7.27 2.77 -1.14
N GLU A 174 -8.51 3.21 -0.94
CA GLU A 174 -9.60 2.40 -0.39
C GLU A 174 -10.83 2.49 -1.27
N PRO A 175 -11.67 1.44 -1.30
CA PRO A 175 -11.55 0.20 -0.52
C PRO A 175 -10.60 -0.83 -1.15
N THR A 176 -9.81 -1.53 -0.34
CA THR A 176 -9.03 -2.70 -0.78
C THR A 176 -9.83 -4.00 -0.84
N ASP A 177 -10.85 -4.13 0.02
CA ASP A 177 -11.82 -5.23 0.05
C ASP A 177 -13.26 -4.67 0.01
N PRO A 178 -13.72 -4.18 -1.16
CA PRO A 178 -15.06 -3.63 -1.33
C PRO A 178 -16.16 -4.66 -1.06
N SER A 179 -17.30 -4.17 -0.59
CA SER A 179 -18.49 -4.99 -0.35
C SER A 179 -19.76 -4.30 -0.85
N ILE A 180 -20.87 -5.07 -0.97
CA ILE A 180 -22.19 -4.51 -1.25
C ILE A 180 -22.68 -3.74 -0.02
N ALA A 181 -22.22 -2.51 0.12
CA ALA A 181 -22.45 -1.62 1.24
C ALA A 181 -22.06 -0.18 0.85
N VAL A 182 -22.18 0.74 1.80
CA VAL A 182 -21.43 2.00 1.75
C VAL A 182 -20.00 1.71 2.23
N ASN A 183 -19.05 1.82 1.32
CA ASN A 183 -17.63 1.63 1.57
C ASN A 183 -16.99 2.99 1.81
N ASN A 184 -15.97 3.01 2.67
CA ASN A 184 -15.13 4.19 2.82
C ASN A 184 -14.18 4.27 1.62
N MET A 185 -14.32 5.32 0.82
CA MET A 185 -13.43 5.59 -0.31
C MET A 185 -12.34 6.56 0.12
N LYS A 186 -11.09 6.18 -0.16
CA LYS A 186 -9.90 6.99 0.15
C LYS A 186 -9.08 7.14 -1.12
N VAL A 187 -8.73 8.38 -1.46
CA VAL A 187 -7.85 8.68 -2.61
C VAL A 187 -6.74 9.64 -2.24
N GLY A 188 -5.61 9.53 -2.92
CA GLY A 188 -4.51 10.49 -2.83
C GLY A 188 -4.46 11.37 -4.06
N LEU A 189 -4.28 12.69 -3.86
CA LEU A 189 -4.12 13.68 -4.92
C LEU A 189 -2.78 14.42 -4.75
N PHE A 190 -1.97 14.39 -5.80
CA PHE A 190 -0.64 14.98 -5.82
C PHE A 190 -0.47 15.83 -7.07
N LYS A 191 0.32 16.89 -6.99
CA LYS A 191 0.73 17.67 -8.17
C LYS A 191 2.15 17.32 -8.55
N MET A 192 2.43 17.22 -9.83
CA MET A 192 3.80 17.10 -10.33
C MET A 192 4.43 18.49 -10.34
N GLU A 193 5.14 18.84 -9.27
CA GLU A 193 5.88 20.11 -9.21
C GLU A 193 7.09 20.07 -10.17
N ASN A 194 7.74 18.92 -10.26
CA ASN A 194 8.78 18.62 -11.24
C ASN A 194 8.88 17.10 -11.46
N MET A 195 9.83 16.64 -12.26
CA MET A 195 10.03 15.21 -12.58
C MET A 195 10.30 14.33 -11.36
N MET A 196 10.70 14.89 -10.21
CA MET A 196 11.14 14.15 -9.01
C MET A 196 10.30 14.43 -7.76
N THR A 197 9.48 15.49 -7.76
CA THR A 197 8.77 15.98 -6.57
C THR A 197 7.27 16.08 -6.82
N PHE A 198 6.50 15.43 -5.96
CA PHE A 198 5.06 15.28 -6.08
C PHE A 198 4.35 15.61 -4.76
N PRO A 199 4.25 16.90 -4.38
CA PRO A 199 3.58 17.26 -3.13
C PRO A 199 2.07 16.99 -3.20
N VAL A 200 1.49 16.75 -2.03
CA VAL A 200 0.03 16.60 -1.85
C VAL A 200 -0.66 17.91 -2.22
N VAL A 201 -1.86 17.81 -2.79
CA VAL A 201 -2.76 18.94 -3.04
C VAL A 201 -3.85 18.94 -1.98
N ALA A 202 -3.82 19.94 -1.09
CA ALA A 202 -4.80 20.12 -0.03
C ALA A 202 -5.98 20.97 -0.49
N ASP A 203 -7.09 20.86 0.23
CA ASP A 203 -8.25 21.78 0.18
C ASP A 203 -8.95 21.91 -1.18
N TYR A 204 -8.82 20.91 -2.06
CA TYR A 204 -9.62 20.76 -3.27
C TYR A 204 -10.88 19.94 -2.98
N ILE A 205 -11.73 19.71 -3.98
CA ILE A 205 -12.88 18.81 -3.90
C ILE A 205 -12.80 17.81 -5.04
N ILE A 206 -13.07 16.55 -4.76
CA ILE A 206 -13.19 15.50 -5.77
C ILE A 206 -14.62 14.99 -5.76
N THR A 207 -15.41 15.30 -6.78
CA THR A 207 -16.80 14.80 -6.84
C THR A 207 -16.83 13.35 -7.28
N LEU A 208 -17.83 12.60 -6.87
CA LEU A 208 -17.97 11.17 -7.18
C LEU A 208 -19.33 10.83 -7.80
N ASP A 209 -19.30 10.21 -8.97
CA ASP A 209 -20.46 9.58 -9.60
C ASP A 209 -20.09 8.16 -10.08
N PRO A 210 -20.30 7.12 -9.24
CA PRO A 210 -19.94 5.76 -9.59
C PRO A 210 -21.03 5.17 -10.51
N ARG A 211 -20.57 4.50 -11.56
CA ARG A 211 -21.44 3.91 -12.58
C ARG A 211 -21.04 2.48 -12.88
N MET A 212 -22.00 1.66 -13.27
CA MET A 212 -21.80 0.35 -13.89
C MET A 212 -22.11 0.45 -15.40
N PRO A 213 -21.12 0.69 -16.27
CA PRO A 213 -21.36 0.79 -17.72
C PRO A 213 -22.04 -0.46 -18.30
N GLY A 214 -21.67 -1.65 -17.82
CA GLY A 214 -22.25 -2.92 -18.26
C GLY A 214 -23.72 -3.14 -17.87
N MET A 215 -24.29 -2.25 -17.03
CA MET A 215 -25.67 -2.33 -16.53
C MET A 215 -26.46 -1.06 -16.91
N GLY A 216 -26.26 -0.55 -18.12
CA GLY A 216 -26.97 0.64 -18.62
C GLY A 216 -26.62 1.91 -17.85
N ASN A 217 -25.34 2.05 -17.48
CA ASN A 217 -24.81 3.16 -16.69
C ASN A 217 -25.52 3.36 -15.33
N HIS A 218 -25.89 2.25 -14.69
CA HIS A 218 -26.52 2.24 -13.37
C HIS A 218 -25.62 2.92 -12.32
N SER A 219 -26.20 3.77 -11.47
CA SER A 219 -25.53 4.37 -10.32
C SER A 219 -26.17 3.91 -9.01
N SER A 220 -25.54 4.26 -7.89
CA SER A 220 -25.97 3.94 -6.54
C SER A 220 -26.36 5.20 -5.76
N PRO A 221 -27.27 5.08 -4.76
CA PRO A 221 -27.59 6.19 -3.85
C PRO A 221 -26.50 6.35 -2.78
N ASN A 222 -26.53 7.45 -2.02
CA ASN A 222 -25.69 7.70 -0.83
C ASN A 222 -24.18 7.83 -1.07
N ASN A 223 -23.75 8.11 -2.31
CA ASN A 223 -22.37 8.52 -2.54
C ASN A 223 -22.14 9.95 -2.06
N THR A 224 -20.93 10.26 -1.61
CA THR A 224 -20.54 11.63 -1.27
C THR A 224 -19.29 12.04 -2.04
N ASP A 225 -19.18 13.34 -2.32
CA ASP A 225 -17.92 13.91 -2.78
C ASP A 225 -16.82 13.69 -1.74
N LEU A 226 -15.58 13.58 -2.21
CA LEU A 226 -14.44 13.34 -1.36
C LEU A 226 -13.83 14.67 -0.90
N THR A 227 -13.52 14.74 0.40
CA THR A 227 -12.98 15.93 1.07
C THR A 227 -11.63 15.64 1.70
N PHE A 228 -10.76 16.66 1.71
CA PHE A 228 -9.40 16.54 2.23
C PHE A 228 -9.37 16.38 3.75
N ASN A 229 -8.60 15.40 4.23
CA ASN A 229 -8.34 15.14 5.63
C ASN A 229 -6.90 15.53 5.99
N ASN A 230 -6.75 16.51 6.87
CA ASN A 230 -5.45 17.02 7.31
C ASN A 230 -4.67 16.06 8.24
N ALA A 231 -5.32 15.01 8.77
CA ALA A 231 -4.66 14.07 9.67
C ALA A 231 -3.65 13.17 8.94
N ASP A 232 -3.97 12.76 7.71
CA ASP A 232 -3.18 11.85 6.89
C ASP A 232 -2.93 12.37 5.47
N ASN A 233 -3.50 13.52 5.11
CA ASN A 233 -3.37 14.19 3.82
C ASN A 233 -3.99 13.40 2.65
N PHE A 234 -5.10 12.71 2.89
CA PHE A 234 -5.88 12.03 1.87
C PHE A 234 -7.30 12.57 1.75
N TYR A 235 -8.00 12.18 0.68
CA TYR A 235 -9.39 12.55 0.41
C TYR A 235 -10.31 11.39 0.76
N TYR A 236 -11.42 11.69 1.44
CA TYR A 236 -12.38 10.71 1.94
C TYR A 236 -13.80 11.01 1.49
N GLY A 237 -14.54 9.98 1.09
CA GLY A 237 -15.97 10.04 0.78
C GLY A 237 -16.63 8.67 0.87
N ASP A 238 -17.95 8.65 0.74
CA ASP A 238 -18.75 7.43 0.77
C ASP A 238 -18.94 6.87 -0.65
N LEU A 239 -18.55 5.61 -0.86
CA LEU A 239 -18.78 4.85 -2.10
C LEU A 239 -19.79 3.73 -1.84
N SER A 240 -21.05 3.97 -2.20
CA SER A 240 -22.09 2.97 -2.12
C SER A 240 -22.01 2.01 -3.30
N LEU A 241 -21.81 0.72 -3.04
CA LEU A 241 -21.84 -0.32 -4.05
C LEU A 241 -23.05 -1.21 -3.79
N THR A 242 -23.94 -1.33 -4.79
CA THR A 242 -25.22 -2.05 -4.65
C THR A 242 -25.19 -3.44 -5.26
N MET A 243 -24.16 -3.73 -6.07
CA MET A 243 -23.97 -4.98 -6.80
C MET A 243 -22.47 -5.22 -7.02
N THR A 244 -22.07 -6.49 -7.12
CA THR A 244 -20.73 -6.90 -7.58
C THR A 244 -20.54 -6.62 -9.06
N GLY A 245 -19.29 -6.64 -9.51
CA GLY A 245 -18.88 -6.43 -10.91
C GLY A 245 -18.12 -5.12 -11.12
N TYR A 246 -17.89 -4.79 -12.39
CA TYR A 246 -17.14 -3.60 -12.77
C TYR A 246 -17.90 -2.29 -12.50
N TRP A 247 -17.25 -1.41 -11.76
CA TRP A 247 -17.64 -0.03 -11.48
C TRP A 247 -16.60 0.94 -12.04
N LYS A 248 -17.09 1.91 -12.82
CA LYS A 248 -16.34 3.10 -13.18
C LYS A 248 -16.66 4.20 -12.18
N LEU A 249 -15.65 4.64 -11.43
CA LEU A 249 -15.74 5.74 -10.50
C LEU A 249 -15.50 7.03 -11.28
N ASN A 250 -16.56 7.70 -11.77
CA ASN A 250 -16.41 8.97 -12.50
C ASN A 250 -16.16 10.09 -11.50
N LEU A 251 -15.18 10.95 -11.81
CA LEU A 251 -14.71 11.97 -10.89
C LEU A 251 -14.62 13.34 -11.56
N LYS A 252 -14.76 14.40 -10.76
CA LYS A 252 -14.32 15.75 -11.16
C LYS A 252 -13.39 16.31 -10.09
N LEU A 253 -12.30 16.92 -10.52
CA LEU A 253 -11.43 17.69 -9.65
C LEU A 253 -11.83 19.16 -9.70
N LEU A 254 -12.16 19.74 -8.55
CA LEU A 254 -12.42 21.16 -8.39
C LEU A 254 -11.38 21.78 -7.47
N ASP A 255 -10.93 22.99 -7.80
CA ASP A 255 -10.05 23.76 -6.93
C ASP A 255 -10.80 24.34 -5.71
N ALA A 256 -10.08 25.07 -4.86
CA ALA A 256 -10.65 25.71 -3.66
C ALA A 256 -11.73 26.79 -3.97
N ASN A 257 -11.82 27.27 -5.21
CA ASN A 257 -12.83 28.22 -5.68
C ASN A 257 -14.03 27.53 -6.36
N ASN A 258 -14.05 26.20 -6.39
CA ASN A 258 -14.98 25.35 -7.14
C ASN A 258 -14.85 25.48 -8.67
N GLU A 259 -13.70 25.90 -9.19
CA GLU A 259 -13.40 25.83 -10.61
C GLU A 259 -13.04 24.39 -11.00
N VAL A 260 -13.67 23.87 -12.05
CA VAL A 260 -13.41 22.51 -12.53
C VAL A 260 -12.06 22.47 -13.24
N LEU A 261 -11.12 21.72 -12.68
CA LEU A 261 -9.79 21.50 -13.27
C LEU A 261 -9.77 20.34 -14.25
N LYS A 262 -10.53 19.28 -13.95
CA LYS A 262 -10.64 18.09 -14.80
C LYS A 262 -11.92 17.32 -14.48
N GLY A 263 -12.49 16.68 -15.49
CA GLY A 263 -13.68 15.84 -15.38
C GLY A 263 -14.97 16.57 -15.78
N GLU A 264 -16.07 15.82 -15.84
CA GLU A 264 -17.34 16.23 -16.39
C GLU A 264 -18.48 15.58 -15.60
N ASP A 265 -19.65 16.23 -15.57
CA ASP A 265 -20.85 15.62 -15.01
C ASP A 265 -21.29 14.42 -15.85
N VAL A 266 -21.69 13.34 -15.17
CA VAL A 266 -22.32 12.20 -15.84
C VAL A 266 -23.80 12.52 -16.05
N THR A 267 -24.24 12.45 -17.30
CA THR A 267 -25.60 12.77 -17.75
C THR A 267 -26.05 11.74 -18.79
N ASP A 268 -27.29 11.85 -19.26
CA ASP A 268 -27.79 10.99 -20.34
C ASP A 268 -27.05 11.24 -21.67
N GLU A 269 -26.53 12.45 -21.89
CA GLU A 269 -25.74 12.80 -23.07
C GLU A 269 -24.22 12.60 -22.88
N ASN A 270 -23.75 12.48 -21.65
CA ASN A 270 -22.35 12.25 -21.29
C ASN A 270 -22.24 11.12 -20.26
N GLU A 271 -22.12 9.89 -20.73
CA GLU A 271 -22.20 8.70 -19.87
C GLU A 271 -20.95 8.47 -18.99
N SER A 272 -19.86 9.22 -19.20
CA SER A 272 -18.60 9.03 -18.48
C SER A 272 -17.85 10.35 -18.32
N SER A 273 -17.16 10.51 -17.20
CA SER A 273 -16.13 11.55 -17.10
C SER A 273 -14.81 11.08 -17.72
N SER A 274 -14.02 12.03 -18.21
CA SER A 274 -12.63 11.89 -18.65
C SER A 274 -11.64 11.74 -17.49
N LEU A 275 -12.05 12.00 -16.25
CA LEU A 275 -11.33 11.59 -15.05
C LEU A 275 -12.13 10.49 -14.36
N TYR A 276 -11.55 9.30 -14.30
CA TYR A 276 -12.17 8.16 -13.65
C TYR A 276 -11.12 7.22 -13.06
N LEU A 277 -11.56 6.43 -12.11
CA LEU A 277 -10.85 5.25 -11.60
C LEU A 277 -11.76 4.03 -11.77
N GLU A 278 -11.22 2.84 -11.65
CA GLU A 278 -11.93 1.58 -11.88
C GLU A 278 -11.82 0.67 -10.66
N LEU A 279 -12.92 -0.01 -10.36
CA LEU A 279 -13.03 -0.96 -9.27
C LEU A 279 -13.90 -2.12 -9.72
N GLU A 280 -13.45 -3.35 -9.48
CA GLU A 280 -14.22 -4.57 -9.76
C GLU A 280 -14.03 -5.55 -8.60
N PHE A 281 -15.12 -6.16 -8.16
CA PHE A 281 -15.18 -7.07 -7.02
C PHE A 281 -16.39 -8.01 -7.09
#